data_AF-A0AAD7ABC0-F1
#
_entry.id   AF-A0AAD7ABC0-F1
#
_cell.length_a   1.000
_cell.length_b   1.000
_cell.length_c   1.000
_cell.angle_alpha   90.00
_cell.angle_beta   90.00
_cell.angle_gamma   90.00
#
_symmetry.space_group_name_H-M   'P 1'
#
loop_
_entity.id
_entity.type
_entity.pdbx_description
1 polymer ?
#
loop_
_entity_poly.entity_id
_entity_poly.type
_entity_poly.pdbx_seq_one_letter_code
_entity_poly.pdbx_strand_id
1 'polypeptide(L)'
;HILFYLRDKNDRQVPPETAIGAEPCGWCGLEGQCHTQLRHQKKSTVQIKSNCPYHYAKMMYKSAATFSLATPCRNVPLQCSLFSVSKSGNRKTIWKYNAFFHLLAEHSTSRQQPPEVPPQFWIDTLIQHAEEQALGITADETDRFRAENTIPGS
;
A
#
# COMPACT_ATOMS: atom_id res chain seq x y z
N HIS A 1 3.54 -10.38 7.03
CA HIS A 1 2.78 -9.19 6.64
C HIS A 1 3.63 -8.45 5.62
N ILE A 2 3.06 -7.87 4.55
CA ILE A 2 3.85 -7.15 3.52
C ILE A 2 4.73 -6.06 4.14
N LEU A 3 4.24 -5.40 5.21
CA LEU A 3 5.03 -4.39 5.92
C LEU A 3 6.30 -4.95 6.58
N PHE A 4 6.31 -6.22 7.02
CA PHE A 4 7.52 -6.83 7.60
C PHE A 4 8.60 -7.00 6.54
N TYR A 5 8.22 -7.39 5.33
CA TYR A 5 9.14 -7.44 4.20
C TYR A 5 9.73 -6.07 3.88
N LEU A 6 8.92 -5.01 3.87
CA LEU A 6 9.38 -3.63 3.68
C LEU A 6 10.25 -3.10 4.84
N ARG A 7 10.44 -3.88 5.91
CA ARG A 7 11.25 -3.53 7.08
C ARG A 7 12.35 -4.54 7.34
N ASP A 8 12.66 -5.39 6.36
CA ASP A 8 13.63 -6.49 6.46
C ASP A 8 13.41 -7.38 7.70
N LYS A 9 12.14 -7.54 8.09
CA LYS A 9 11.72 -8.34 9.25
C LYS A 9 11.16 -9.67 8.78
N ASN A 10 11.60 -10.75 9.42
CA ASN A 10 11.07 -12.08 9.14
C ASN A 10 9.59 -12.18 9.57
N ASP A 11 8.73 -12.54 8.63
CA ASP A 11 7.37 -12.95 8.94
C ASP A 11 7.29 -14.46 9.14
N ARG A 12 7.07 -14.88 10.38
CA ARG A 12 6.91 -16.31 10.73
C ARG A 12 5.75 -17.00 10.02
N GLN A 13 4.79 -16.23 9.49
CA GLN A 13 3.63 -16.75 8.76
C GLN A 13 3.89 -16.93 7.26
N VAL A 14 5.00 -16.41 6.73
CA VAL A 14 5.36 -16.51 5.31
C VAL A 14 6.54 -17.48 5.18
N PRO A 15 6.41 -18.55 4.37
CA PRO A 15 7.53 -19.46 4.11
C PRO A 15 8.75 -18.69 3.57
N PRO A 16 9.98 -18.98 4.05
CA PRO A 16 11.20 -18.27 3.65
C PRO A 16 11.44 -18.19 2.13
N GLU A 17 10.97 -19.20 1.39
CA GLU A 17 11.05 -19.30 -0.06
C GLU A 17 10.05 -18.39 -0.82
N THR A 18 9.16 -17.70 -0.12
CA THR A 18 8.16 -16.83 -0.74
C THR A 18 8.79 -15.51 -1.15
N ALA A 19 9.06 -15.35 -2.45
CA ALA A 19 9.51 -14.08 -3.00
C ALA A 19 8.34 -13.07 -3.00
N ILE A 20 8.42 -12.05 -2.15
CA ILE A 20 7.52 -10.89 -2.23
C ILE A 20 8.07 -10.00 -3.34
N GLY A 21 7.25 -9.75 -4.37
CA GLY A 21 7.67 -8.94 -5.50
C GLY A 21 7.74 -7.45 -5.20
N ALA A 22 7.89 -6.64 -6.25
CA ALA A 22 8.06 -5.19 -6.13
C ALA A 22 6.72 -4.45 -6.01
N GLU A 23 5.67 -4.95 -6.65
CA GLU A 23 4.28 -4.48 -6.53
C GLU A 23 3.35 -5.62 -6.06
N PRO A 24 3.58 -6.21 -4.87
CA PRO A 24 2.87 -7.42 -4.45
C PRO A 24 1.39 -7.15 -4.23
N CYS A 25 0.56 -8.17 -4.43
CA CYS A 25 -0.86 -8.09 -4.10
C CYS A 25 -1.05 -7.84 -2.60
N GLY A 26 -1.79 -6.80 -2.22
CA GLY A 26 -2.09 -6.53 -0.81
C GLY A 26 -2.93 -7.60 -0.09
N TRP A 27 -3.51 -8.55 -0.83
CA TRP A 27 -4.24 -9.68 -0.26
C TRP A 27 -3.34 -10.89 0.02
N CYS A 28 -2.59 -11.34 -0.99
CA CYS A 28 -1.82 -12.60 -0.91
C CYS A 28 -0.30 -12.43 -0.93
N GLY A 29 0.21 -11.21 -1.13
CA GLY A 29 1.64 -10.92 -1.21
C GLY A 29 2.33 -11.34 -2.51
N LEU A 30 1.64 -12.03 -3.43
CA LEU A 30 2.23 -12.51 -4.68
C LEU A 30 2.27 -11.41 -5.77
N GLU A 31 3.29 -11.47 -6.62
CA GLU A 31 3.51 -10.56 -7.74
C GLU A 31 2.77 -11.03 -9.02
N GLY A 32 2.28 -10.08 -9.83
CA GLY A 32 1.94 -10.30 -11.24
C GLY A 32 0.66 -11.11 -11.56
N GLN A 33 0.14 -11.91 -10.64
CA GLN A 33 -1.04 -12.77 -10.89
C GLN A 33 -2.37 -12.15 -10.44
N CYS A 34 -2.30 -11.20 -9.52
CA CYS A 34 -3.48 -10.59 -8.91
C CYS A 34 -3.72 -9.19 -9.48
N HIS A 35 -4.95 -8.95 -9.91
CA HIS A 35 -5.47 -7.65 -10.28
C HIS A 35 -6.49 -7.20 -9.23
N THR A 36 -6.28 -6.00 -8.70
CA THR A 36 -7.24 -5.32 -7.82
C THR A 36 -7.65 -4.01 -8.49
N GLN A 37 -8.93 -3.67 -8.44
CA GLN A 37 -9.48 -2.45 -9.01
C GLN A 37 -10.33 -1.73 -7.97
N LEU A 38 -9.99 -0.47 -7.72
CA LEU A 38 -10.78 0.45 -6.92
C LEU A 38 -11.75 1.23 -7.81
N ARG A 39 -13.05 1.13 -7.51
CA ARG A 39 -14.11 1.87 -8.22
C ARG A 39 -14.84 2.79 -7.27
N HIS A 40 -14.92 4.07 -7.64
CA HIS A 40 -15.78 5.04 -6.97
C HIS A 40 -17.18 4.95 -7.58
N GLN A 41 -18.18 4.68 -6.75
CA GLN A 41 -19.59 4.65 -7.16
C GLN A 41 -20.27 5.99 -6.85
N LYS A 42 -21.51 6.16 -7.37
CA LYS A 42 -22.38 7.29 -7.02
C LYS A 42 -22.62 7.28 -5.49
N LYS A 43 -22.60 8.46 -4.84
CA LYS A 43 -22.75 8.67 -3.37
C LYS A 43 -21.54 8.30 -2.49
N SER A 44 -20.31 8.47 -2.99
CA SER A 44 -19.06 8.31 -2.20
C SER A 44 -18.81 6.90 -1.66
N THR A 45 -19.48 5.90 -2.22
CA THR A 45 -19.22 4.48 -1.91
C THR A 45 -18.04 3.99 -2.74
N VAL A 46 -17.11 3.28 -2.09
CA VAL A 46 -15.92 2.72 -2.73
C VAL A 46 -16.11 1.20 -2.83
N GLN A 47 -15.98 0.66 -4.04
CA GLN A 47 -16.04 -0.78 -4.29
C GLN A 47 -14.65 -1.29 -4.69
N ILE A 48 -14.20 -2.35 -4.04
CA ILE A 48 -13.00 -3.09 -4.42
C ILE A 48 -13.42 -4.33 -5.21
N LYS A 49 -12.80 -4.54 -6.36
CA LYS A 49 -12.88 -5.81 -7.10
C LYS A 49 -11.49 -6.40 -7.17
N SER A 50 -11.37 -7.72 -7.00
CA SER A 50 -10.11 -8.40 -7.23
C SER A 50 -10.34 -9.83 -7.69
N ASN A 51 -9.43 -10.34 -8.53
CA ASN A 51 -9.36 -11.76 -8.91
C ASN A 51 -8.51 -12.59 -7.92
N CYS A 52 -7.94 -11.97 -6.89
CA CYS A 52 -7.14 -12.68 -5.90
C CYS A 52 -8.04 -13.67 -5.12
N PRO A 53 -7.65 -14.95 -4.97
CA PRO A 53 -8.41 -15.93 -4.17
C PRO A 53 -8.57 -15.53 -2.70
N TYR A 54 -7.65 -14.71 -2.18
CA TYR A 54 -7.65 -14.20 -0.80
C TYR A 54 -8.40 -12.88 -0.65
N HIS A 55 -9.07 -12.40 -1.71
CA HIS A 55 -9.84 -11.16 -1.67
C HIS A 55 -11.01 -11.26 -0.68
N TYR A 56 -10.99 -10.40 0.34
CA TYR A 56 -12.11 -10.28 1.26
C TYR A 56 -13.22 -9.38 0.66
N ALA A 57 -14.18 -9.99 -0.03
CA ALA A 57 -15.25 -9.27 -0.73
C ALA A 57 -16.14 -8.38 0.15
N LYS A 58 -16.18 -8.63 1.47
CA LYS A 58 -16.94 -7.84 2.46
C LYS A 58 -16.12 -6.72 3.09
N MET A 59 -14.89 -6.47 2.64
CA MET A 59 -14.05 -5.39 3.15
C MET A 59 -14.75 -4.04 3.02
N MET A 60 -14.89 -3.32 4.13
CA MET A 60 -15.37 -1.94 4.14
C MET A 60 -14.19 -0.98 4.00
N TYR A 61 -14.06 -0.36 2.81
CA TYR A 61 -12.92 0.51 2.50
C TYR A 61 -12.62 1.57 3.57
N LYS A 62 -13.63 2.35 3.98
CA LYS A 62 -13.44 3.42 4.97
C LYS A 62 -12.96 2.89 6.32
N SER A 63 -13.50 1.74 6.74
CA SER A 63 -13.09 1.11 8.00
C SER A 63 -11.64 0.62 7.91
N ALA A 64 -11.28 -0.02 6.80
CA ALA A 64 -9.92 -0.53 6.59
C ALA A 64 -8.89 0.59 6.37
N ALA A 65 -9.30 1.74 5.83
CA ALA A 65 -8.45 2.92 5.71
C ALA A 65 -8.29 3.67 7.04
N THR A 66 -9.05 3.29 8.08
CA THR A 66 -9.01 3.93 9.40
C THR A 66 -8.27 3.03 10.37
N PHE A 67 -7.32 3.60 11.10
CA PHE A 67 -6.53 2.84 12.08
C PHE A 67 -7.40 2.52 13.28
N SER A 68 -7.32 1.28 13.77
CA SER A 68 -7.78 0.91 15.10
C SER A 68 -6.87 -0.17 15.67
N LEU A 69 -6.83 -0.32 17.00
CA LEU A 69 -6.05 -1.38 17.63
C LEU A 69 -6.55 -2.79 17.23
N ALA A 70 -7.84 -2.93 16.94
CA ALA A 70 -8.41 -4.21 16.49
C ALA A 70 -8.09 -4.51 15.02
N THR A 71 -7.92 -3.48 14.19
CA THR A 71 -7.61 -3.58 12.75
C THR A 71 -6.49 -2.60 12.40
N PRO A 72 -5.24 -2.91 12.80
CA PRO A 72 -4.15 -1.93 12.71
C PRO A 72 -3.64 -1.72 11.29
N CYS A 73 -3.77 -2.73 10.42
CA CYS A 73 -3.33 -2.66 9.03
C CYS A 73 -4.27 -1.77 8.21
N ARG A 74 -3.73 -0.68 7.66
CA ARG A 74 -4.41 0.19 6.70
C ARG A 74 -3.91 0.02 5.28
N ASN A 75 -3.39 -1.16 4.94
CA ASN A 75 -3.02 -1.48 3.58
C ASN A 75 -4.28 -1.56 2.71
N VAL A 76 -4.66 -0.44 2.09
CA VAL A 76 -5.83 -0.34 1.22
C VAL A 76 -5.40 -0.05 -0.21
N PRO A 77 -6.19 -0.46 -1.22
CA PRO A 77 -5.96 -0.05 -2.60
C PRO A 77 -6.22 1.45 -2.77
N LEU A 78 -5.32 2.16 -3.45
CA LEU A 78 -5.40 3.56 -3.81
C LEU A 78 -5.45 3.69 -5.34
N GLN A 79 -6.05 4.76 -5.86
CA GLN A 79 -5.93 5.09 -7.28
C GLN A 79 -4.70 5.94 -7.51
N CYS A 80 -3.81 5.52 -8.42
CA CYS A 80 -2.65 6.33 -8.79
C CYS A 80 -3.12 7.62 -9.47
N SER A 81 -2.72 8.77 -8.92
CA SER A 81 -3.18 10.09 -9.37
C SER A 81 -2.61 10.49 -10.73
N LEU A 82 -1.48 9.91 -11.11
CA LEU A 82 -0.72 10.24 -12.33
C LEU A 82 -1.07 9.38 -13.54
N PHE A 83 -1.68 8.20 -13.32
CA PHE A 83 -2.12 7.37 -14.42
C PHE A 83 -3.34 7.97 -15.12
N SER A 84 -3.30 7.98 -16.46
CA SER A 84 -4.46 8.33 -17.28
C SER A 84 -5.63 7.42 -16.97
N VAL A 85 -6.84 7.98 -17.03
CA VAL A 85 -8.07 7.20 -16.88
C VAL A 85 -8.20 6.25 -18.06
N SER A 86 -8.37 4.95 -17.79
CA SER A 86 -8.60 3.95 -18.85
C SER A 86 -9.91 4.23 -19.60
N LYS A 87 -10.11 3.58 -20.76
CA LYS A 87 -11.39 3.62 -21.51
C LYS A 87 -12.61 3.25 -20.64
N SER A 88 -12.40 2.48 -19.58
CA SER A 88 -13.44 2.07 -18.63
C SER A 88 -13.73 3.09 -17.51
N GLY A 89 -13.07 4.25 -17.52
CA GLY A 89 -13.24 5.28 -16.49
C GLY A 89 -12.43 5.07 -15.21
N ASN A 90 -11.52 4.09 -15.16
CA ASN A 90 -10.76 3.74 -13.96
C ASN A 90 -9.25 3.99 -14.12
N ARG A 91 -8.57 4.45 -13.06
CA ARG A 91 -7.11 4.58 -12.98
C ARG A 91 -6.44 3.29 -12.47
N LYS A 92 -5.11 3.15 -12.68
CA LYS A 92 -4.33 2.04 -12.11
C LYS A 92 -4.51 2.06 -10.58
N THR A 93 -4.79 0.89 -10.01
CA THR A 93 -4.97 0.70 -8.57
C THR A 93 -3.68 0.13 -8.00
N ILE A 94 -3.23 0.70 -6.89
CA ILE A 94 -1.96 0.39 -6.22
C ILE A 94 -2.20 0.23 -4.73
N TRP A 95 -1.49 -0.67 -4.06
CA TRP A 95 -1.67 -0.85 -2.61
C TRP A 95 -0.90 0.22 -1.83
N LYS A 96 -1.48 0.72 -0.74
CA LYS A 96 -0.89 1.79 0.09
C LYS A 96 0.60 1.57 0.38
N TYR A 97 0.96 0.38 0.88
CA TYR A 97 2.33 0.10 1.26
C TYR A 97 3.32 0.08 0.08
N ASN A 98 2.82 -0.15 -1.12
CA ASN A 98 3.63 -0.19 -2.34
C ASN A 98 3.56 1.12 -3.13
N ALA A 99 2.71 2.07 -2.71
CA ALA A 99 2.41 3.25 -3.50
C ALA A 99 3.64 4.14 -3.74
N PHE A 100 4.52 4.26 -2.75
CA PHE A 100 5.77 5.01 -2.91
C PHE A 100 6.69 4.37 -3.95
N PHE A 101 6.88 3.05 -3.87
CA PHE A 101 7.69 2.31 -4.84
C PHE A 101 7.12 2.40 -6.26
N HIS A 102 5.80 2.25 -6.40
CA HIS A 102 5.09 2.46 -7.66
C HIS A 102 5.40 3.83 -8.28
N LEU A 103 5.31 4.89 -7.47
CA LEU A 103 5.58 6.25 -7.93
C LEU A 103 7.02 6.40 -8.45
N LEU A 104 8.00 5.84 -7.73
CA LEU A 104 9.39 5.88 -8.16
C LEU A 104 9.66 5.05 -9.42
N ALA A 105 9.04 3.88 -9.54
CA ALA A 105 9.28 2.99 -10.67
C ALA A 105 8.62 3.45 -11.96
N GLU A 106 7.40 4.01 -11.88
CA GLU A 106 6.55 4.24 -13.06
C GLU A 106 6.43 5.71 -13.45
N HIS A 107 6.69 6.64 -12.53
CA HIS A 107 6.45 8.08 -12.75
C HIS A 107 7.67 8.96 -12.49
N SER A 108 8.71 8.45 -11.84
CA SER A 108 9.92 9.25 -11.61
C SER A 108 10.73 9.37 -12.90
N THR A 109 11.08 10.60 -13.26
CA THR A 109 11.97 10.91 -14.38
C THR A 109 13.45 10.74 -14.03
N SER A 110 13.78 10.72 -12.73
CA SER A 110 15.12 10.53 -12.19
C SER A 110 15.01 10.01 -10.75
N ARG A 111 15.83 9.04 -10.37
CA ARG A 111 15.85 8.43 -9.02
C ARG A 111 15.97 9.44 -7.87
N GLN A 112 16.39 10.67 -8.14
CA GLN A 112 16.58 11.73 -7.14
C GLN A 112 15.38 12.68 -7.01
N GLN A 113 14.38 12.59 -7.89
CA GLN A 113 13.21 13.46 -7.87
C GLN A 113 11.93 12.62 -7.83
N PRO A 114 11.19 12.66 -6.70
CA PRO A 114 9.87 12.04 -6.65
C PRO A 114 8.93 12.76 -7.62
N PRO A 115 7.98 12.05 -8.23
CA PRO A 115 7.04 12.68 -9.16
C PRO A 115 6.13 13.67 -8.42
N GLU A 116 5.71 14.72 -9.13
CA GLU A 116 4.76 15.70 -8.60
C GLU A 116 3.35 15.07 -8.51
N VAL A 117 2.93 14.72 -7.29
CA VAL A 117 1.57 14.23 -6.99
C VAL A 117 0.85 15.23 -6.08
N PRO A 118 -0.50 15.23 -6.06
CA PRO A 118 -1.26 16.04 -5.11
C PRO A 118 -0.83 15.75 -3.66
N PRO A 119 -0.66 16.76 -2.78
CA PRO A 119 -0.22 16.55 -1.40
C PRO A 119 -1.04 15.52 -0.62
N GLN A 120 -2.35 15.47 -0.85
CA GLN A 120 -3.23 14.49 -0.23
C GLN A 120 -2.85 13.04 -0.58
N PHE A 121 -2.37 12.81 -1.81
CA PHE A 121 -1.93 11.48 -2.21
C PHE A 121 -0.74 11.02 -1.35
N TRP A 122 0.23 11.90 -1.09
CA TRP A 122 1.33 11.56 -0.18
C TRP A 122 0.83 11.17 1.19
N ILE A 123 -0.06 11.96 1.78
CA ILE A 123 -0.67 11.68 3.09
C ILE A 123 -1.32 10.29 3.11
N ASP A 124 -2.05 9.94 2.04
CA ASP A 124 -2.75 8.66 1.94
C ASP A 124 -1.79 7.45 1.86
N THR A 125 -0.55 7.66 1.38
CA THR A 125 0.48 6.61 1.32
C THR A 125 1.24 6.40 2.64
N LEU A 126 1.23 7.38 3.56
CA LEU A 126 2.05 7.34 4.77
C LEU A 126 1.64 6.22 5.72
N ILE A 127 2.63 5.47 6.19
CA ILE A 127 2.47 4.44 7.21
C ILE A 127 2.79 5.09 8.55
N GLN A 128 1.81 5.19 9.45
CA GLN A 128 2.00 5.85 10.74
C GLN A 128 2.72 4.95 11.74
N HIS A 129 3.45 5.54 12.70
CA HIS A 129 4.08 4.80 13.80
C HIS A 129 3.09 3.89 14.54
N ALA A 130 1.89 4.40 14.85
CA ALA A 130 0.87 3.61 15.57
C ALA A 130 0.46 2.34 14.81
N GLU A 131 0.42 2.40 13.48
CA GLU A 131 0.13 1.25 12.61
C GLU A 131 1.28 0.22 12.65
N GLU A 132 2.53 0.69 12.58
CA GLU A 132 3.72 -0.16 12.69
C GLU A 132 3.83 -0.83 14.07
N GLN A 133 3.66 -0.05 15.14
CA GLN A 133 3.70 -0.53 16.52
C GLN A 133 2.63 -1.58 16.80
N ALA A 134 1.39 -1.34 16.36
CA ALA A 134 0.32 -2.30 16.54
C ALA A 134 0.52 -3.59 15.72
N LEU A 135 1.36 -3.55 14.69
CA LEU A 135 1.81 -4.72 13.94
C LEU A 135 3.10 -5.34 14.51
N GLY A 136 3.66 -4.82 15.61
CA GLY A 136 4.87 -5.37 16.24
C GLY A 136 6.20 -4.89 15.66
N ILE A 137 6.19 -3.77 14.92
CA ILE A 137 7.40 -3.04 14.54
C ILE A 137 7.61 -1.94 15.58
N THR A 138 8.73 -1.97 16.28
CA THR A 138 9.04 -1.03 17.36
C THR A 138 9.26 0.39 16.83
N ALA A 139 9.09 1.40 17.69
CA ALA A 139 9.38 2.79 17.33
C ALA A 139 10.83 2.94 16.82
N ASP A 140 11.79 2.36 17.53
CA ASP A 140 13.20 2.40 17.18
C ASP A 140 13.49 1.76 15.81
N GLU A 141 12.83 0.63 15.48
CA GLU A 141 12.92 0.01 14.15
C GLU A 141 12.39 0.95 13.06
N THR A 142 11.23 1.58 13.31
CA THR A 142 10.66 2.56 12.38
C THR A 142 11.56 3.78 12.21
N ASP A 143 12.05 4.37 13.30
CA ASP A 143 12.87 5.58 13.28
C ASP A 143 14.19 5.34 12.57
N ARG A 144 14.85 4.20 12.85
CA ARG A 144 16.06 3.78 12.14
C ARG A 144 15.80 3.65 10.65
N PHE A 145 14.75 2.91 10.26
CA PHE A 145 14.42 2.73 8.85
C PHE A 145 14.16 4.06 8.13
N ARG A 146 13.43 4.98 8.77
CA ARG A 146 13.14 6.30 8.19
C ARG A 146 14.39 7.16 8.05
N ALA A 147 15.28 7.14 9.05
CA ALA A 147 16.54 7.86 9.00
C ALA A 147 17.45 7.34 7.86
N GLU A 148 17.60 6.02 7.73
CA GLU A 148 18.40 5.38 6.69
C GLU A 148 17.89 5.67 5.27
N ASN A 149 16.56 5.79 5.12
CA ASN A 149 15.91 5.99 3.81
C ASN A 149 15.48 7.45 3.55
N THR A 150 15.86 8.40 4.43
CA THR A 150 15.49 9.83 4.32
C THR A 150 13.97 10.05 4.18
N ILE A 151 13.17 9.24 4.90
CA ILE A 151 11.71 9.35 4.88
C ILE A 151 11.29 10.37 5.94
N PRO A 152 10.56 11.44 5.58
CA PRO A 152 10.11 12.44 6.55
C PRO A 152 9.21 11.80 7.61
N GLY A 153 9.32 12.29 8.84
CA GLY A 153 8.53 11.80 9.97
C GLY A 153 7.03 11.98 9.73
N SER A 154 6.26 10.92 10.01
CA SER A 154 4.79 10.89 10.01
C SER A 154 4.24 10.23 11.26
#